data_AF-A0A356XI72-F1
#
_entry.id   AF-A0A356XI72-F1
#
_cell.length_a   1.000
_cell.length_b   1.000
_cell.length_c   1.000
_cell.angle_alpha   90.00
_cell.angle_beta   90.00
_cell.angle_gamma   90.00
#
_symmetry.space_group_name_H-M   'P 1'
#
loop_
_entity.id
_entity.type
_entity.pdbx_description
1 polymer ?
#
loop_
_entity_poly.entity_id
_entity_poly.type
_entity_poly.pdbx_seq_one_letter_code
_entity_poly.pdbx_strand_id
1 'polypeptide(L)'
;MGEQITESGIGNGISLIIFAGIVSRGPSGVRSLIAAFINLQTSSGMITAIVGILAIIAVFLAIIAGVVYVQEAERRIPVQYAKRVVGRKLYGGQSTNIPLKVNMAGVIPIIFAMSFMMFPSTIIGFVGASSENRIVKFFTSWPDKISFSVISALLVMIFTFFYTVVQFNPIELSNNIKKKGGFIPGIRPGKPTSDYISSVLNRITWFGAIFLAVVLVFPTLIGKITGISGVWFAGSGVLILVNVALELVKQLESQMLMRHYKGFLD
;
A
#
# COMPACT_ATOMS: atom_id res chain seq x y z
N MET A 1 -1.33 5.73 -23.66
CA MET A 1 -0.16 5.50 -22.77
C MET A 1 -0.53 4.54 -21.63
N GLY A 2 -1.16 4.97 -20.52
CA GLY A 2 -1.44 4.09 -19.37
C GLY A 2 -2.30 2.86 -19.71
N GLU A 3 -3.42 3.04 -20.40
CA GLU A 3 -4.28 1.92 -20.84
C GLU A 3 -3.59 1.01 -21.86
N GLN A 4 -2.82 1.58 -22.79
CA GLN A 4 -2.04 0.79 -23.75
C GLN A 4 -0.96 -0.08 -23.07
N ILE A 5 -0.34 0.41 -21.99
CA ILE A 5 0.60 -0.38 -21.20
C ILE A 5 -0.13 -1.51 -20.47
N THR A 6 -1.34 -1.27 -19.97
CA THR A 6 -2.16 -2.33 -19.37
C THR A 6 -2.58 -3.39 -20.39
N GLU A 7 -2.89 -2.99 -21.62
CA GLU A 7 -3.37 -3.88 -22.68
C GLU A 7 -2.25 -4.70 -23.35
N SER A 8 -1.11 -4.06 -23.65
CA SER A 8 0.03 -4.71 -24.34
C SER A 8 1.16 -5.14 -23.41
N GLY A 9 1.12 -4.74 -22.14
CA GLY A 9 2.19 -4.95 -21.16
C GLY A 9 1.77 -5.83 -19.99
N ILE A 10 2.53 -5.74 -18.89
CA ILE A 10 2.34 -6.56 -17.70
C ILE A 10 1.91 -5.66 -16.55
N GLY A 11 0.73 -5.94 -16.01
CA GLY A 11 0.19 -5.28 -14.83
C GLY A 11 -0.56 -3.98 -15.10
N ASN A 12 -0.77 -3.18 -14.06
CA ASN A 12 -1.53 -1.93 -14.17
C ASN A 12 -0.62 -0.81 -14.71
N GLY A 13 -0.88 -0.37 -15.95
CA GLY A 13 -0.09 0.65 -16.63
C GLY A 13 -0.08 2.01 -15.94
N ILE A 14 -1.14 2.36 -15.21
CA ILE A 14 -1.19 3.60 -14.41
C ILE A 14 -0.21 3.50 -13.24
N SER A 15 -0.22 2.37 -12.51
CA SER A 15 0.72 2.14 -11.40
C SER A 15 2.18 2.14 -11.88
N LEU A 16 2.45 1.56 -13.05
CA LEU A 16 3.78 1.53 -13.67
C LEU A 16 4.31 2.92 -14.04
N ILE A 17 3.45 3.81 -14.56
CA ILE A 17 3.84 5.19 -14.86
C ILE A 17 4.22 5.93 -13.57
N ILE A 18 3.43 5.76 -12.51
CA ILE A 18 3.72 6.37 -11.21
C ILE A 18 5.03 5.81 -10.64
N PHE A 19 5.24 4.50 -10.74
CA PHE A 19 6.47 3.83 -10.33
C PHE A 19 7.70 4.39 -11.06
N ALA A 20 7.65 4.49 -12.39
CA ALA A 20 8.74 5.07 -13.19
C ALA A 20 9.00 6.55 -12.81
N GLY A 21 7.92 7.31 -12.55
CA GLY A 21 8.01 8.69 -12.06
C GLY A 21 8.71 8.82 -10.72
N ILE A 22 8.52 7.88 -9.80
CA ILE A 22 9.22 7.86 -8.51
C ILE A 22 10.68 7.41 -8.66
N VAL A 23 10.92 6.34 -9.42
CA VAL A 23 12.27 5.78 -9.65
C VAL A 23 13.17 6.79 -10.37
N SER A 24 12.64 7.56 -11.32
CA SER A 24 13.39 8.64 -11.99
C SER A 24 13.87 9.76 -11.05
N ARG A 25 13.25 9.91 -9.88
CA ARG A 25 13.69 10.83 -8.80
C ARG A 25 14.66 10.16 -7.82
N GLY A 26 14.97 8.88 -8.00
CA GLY A 26 15.99 8.17 -7.22
C GLY A 26 17.38 8.84 -7.28
N PRO A 27 17.90 9.19 -8.47
CA PRO A 27 19.19 9.86 -8.59
C PRO A 27 19.27 11.20 -7.85
N SER A 28 18.19 12.00 -7.83
CA SER A 28 18.14 13.23 -7.05
C SER A 28 18.06 12.97 -5.55
N GLY A 29 17.39 11.90 -5.12
CA GLY A 29 17.41 11.43 -3.72
C GLY A 29 18.82 11.05 -3.24
N VAL A 30 19.60 10.36 -4.06
CA VAL A 30 21.01 10.02 -3.77
C VAL A 30 21.87 11.28 -3.66
N ARG A 31 21.69 12.25 -4.56
CA ARG A 31 22.40 13.54 -4.47
C ARG A 31 22.07 14.30 -3.19
N SER A 32 20.81 14.28 -2.75
CA SER A 32 20.39 14.89 -1.48
C SER A 32 20.99 14.17 -0.27
N LEU A 33 21.12 12.84 -0.31
CA LEU A 33 21.83 12.08 0.74
C LEU A 33 23.32 12.42 0.79
N ILE A 34 23.97 12.57 -0.36
CA ILE A 34 25.38 12.99 -0.44
C ILE A 34 25.53 14.43 0.07
N ALA A 35 24.62 15.34 -0.30
CA ALA A 35 24.63 16.70 0.23
C ALA A 35 24.41 16.71 1.75
N ALA A 36 23.54 15.86 2.28
CA ALA A 36 23.35 15.69 3.72
C ALA A 36 24.62 15.16 4.40
N PHE A 37 25.35 14.23 3.77
CA PHE A 37 26.65 13.77 4.25
C PHE A 37 27.65 14.91 4.40
N ILE A 38 27.81 15.71 3.34
CA ILE A 38 28.79 16.80 3.30
C ILE A 38 28.44 17.88 4.33
N ASN A 39 27.16 18.21 4.50
CA ASN A 39 26.71 19.16 5.52
C ASN A 39 26.94 18.65 6.95
N LEU A 40 26.65 17.37 7.22
CA LEU A 40 26.90 16.75 8.53
C LEU A 40 28.40 16.64 8.84
N GLN A 41 29.21 16.33 7.84
CA GLN A 41 30.67 16.26 7.93
C GLN A 41 31.25 17.64 8.29
N THR A 42 30.74 18.70 7.68
CA THR A 42 31.18 20.08 7.92
C THR A 42 30.75 20.60 9.30
N SER A 43 29.59 20.16 9.81
CA SER A 43 29.00 20.71 11.05
C SER A 43 29.36 19.96 12.33
N SER A 44 29.62 18.64 12.26
CA SER A 44 29.69 17.79 13.46
C SER A 44 30.85 16.79 13.48
N GLY A 45 31.65 16.74 12.42
CA GLY A 45 32.77 15.82 12.26
C GLY A 45 32.42 14.58 11.42
N MET A 46 33.46 13.86 10.98
CA MET A 46 33.31 12.76 10.02
C MET A 46 32.59 11.53 10.63
N ILE A 47 32.78 11.27 11.92
CA ILE A 47 32.19 10.12 12.62
C ILE A 47 30.68 10.27 12.78
N THR A 48 30.20 11.45 13.17
CA THR A 48 28.75 11.74 13.31
C THR A 48 28.05 11.72 11.95
N ALA A 49 28.71 12.18 10.88
CA ALA A 49 28.17 12.11 9.53
C ALA A 49 27.98 10.67 9.04
N ILE A 50 28.97 9.79 9.31
CA ILE A 50 28.90 8.37 8.97
C ILE A 50 27.79 7.66 9.76
N VAL A 51 27.72 7.90 11.08
CA VAL A 51 26.69 7.31 11.95
C VAL A 51 25.29 7.80 11.57
N GLY A 52 25.14 9.09 11.24
CA GLY A 52 23.87 9.66 10.79
C GLY A 52 23.35 9.05 9.49
N ILE A 53 24.22 8.80 8.52
CA ILE A 53 23.83 8.16 7.25
C ILE A 53 23.49 6.69 7.44
N LEU A 54 24.29 5.96 8.22
CA LEU A 54 23.99 4.57 8.55
C LEU A 54 22.63 4.46 9.25
N ALA A 55 22.31 5.39 10.16
CA ALA A 55 21.01 5.45 10.82
C ALA A 55 19.87 5.71 9.83
N ILE A 56 20.03 6.62 8.86
CA ILE A 56 19.02 6.91 7.83
C ILE A 56 18.79 5.68 6.94
N ILE A 57 19.85 5.01 6.50
CA ILE A 57 19.75 3.80 5.68
C ILE A 57 19.08 2.67 6.48
N ALA A 58 19.45 2.49 7.75
CA ALA A 58 18.84 1.48 8.62
C ALA A 58 17.34 1.73 8.81
N VAL A 59 16.93 2.98 9.05
CA VAL A 59 15.50 3.34 9.16
C VAL A 59 14.77 3.11 7.84
N PHE A 60 15.38 3.47 6.71
CA PHE A 60 14.80 3.24 5.39
C PHE A 60 14.57 1.75 5.11
N LEU A 61 15.55 0.90 5.41
CA LEU A 61 15.42 -0.56 5.30
C LEU A 61 14.36 -1.11 6.27
N ALA A 62 14.31 -0.60 7.50
CA ALA A 62 13.30 -1.01 8.49
C ALA A 62 11.87 -0.68 8.02
N ILE A 63 11.68 0.49 7.39
CA ILE A 63 10.38 0.88 6.80
C ILE A 63 10.02 -0.08 5.66
N ILE A 64 10.94 -0.35 4.73
CA ILE A 64 10.68 -1.28 3.62
C ILE A 64 10.32 -2.66 4.15
N ALA A 65 11.11 -3.21 5.07
CA ALA A 65 10.87 -4.51 5.66
C ALA A 65 9.51 -4.57 6.38
N GLY A 66 9.17 -3.52 7.15
CA GLY A 66 7.88 -3.41 7.81
C GLY A 66 6.71 -3.38 6.82
N VAL A 67 6.86 -2.65 5.72
CA VAL A 67 5.83 -2.54 4.67
C VAL A 67 5.64 -3.88 3.97
N VAL A 68 6.73 -4.55 3.58
CA VAL A 68 6.67 -5.88 2.96
C VAL A 68 6.00 -6.88 3.90
N TYR A 69 6.39 -6.89 5.18
CA TYR A 69 5.81 -7.78 6.19
C TYR A 69 4.30 -7.61 6.33
N VAL A 70 3.82 -6.37 6.44
CA VAL A 70 2.37 -6.11 6.56
C VAL A 70 1.63 -6.37 5.25
N GLN A 71 2.26 -6.13 4.10
CA GLN A 71 1.64 -6.37 2.79
C GLN A 71 1.51 -7.86 2.45
N GLU A 72 2.41 -8.70 2.96
CA GLU A 72 2.34 -10.16 2.82
C GLU A 72 1.52 -10.83 3.92
N ALA A 73 1.27 -10.13 5.04
CA ALA A 73 0.43 -10.65 6.10
C ALA A 73 -0.99 -10.97 5.59
N GLU A 74 -1.44 -12.19 5.88
CA GLU A 74 -2.78 -12.67 5.55
C GLU A 74 -3.45 -13.30 6.77
N ARG A 75 -4.74 -13.02 6.92
CA ARG A 75 -5.62 -13.70 7.85
C ARG A 75 -6.34 -14.82 7.11
N ARG A 76 -6.03 -16.06 7.47
CA ARG A 76 -6.63 -17.25 6.88
C ARG A 76 -7.96 -17.56 7.57
N ILE A 77 -9.07 -17.53 6.84
CA ILE A 77 -10.37 -18.01 7.32
C ILE A 77 -10.56 -19.47 6.87
N PRO A 78 -10.70 -20.43 7.79
CA PRO A 78 -10.93 -21.82 7.42
C PRO A 78 -12.33 -22.00 6.83
N VAL A 79 -12.40 -22.70 5.69
CA VAL A 79 -13.62 -23.08 5.01
C VAL A 79 -13.60 -24.59 4.79
N GLN A 80 -14.71 -25.23 5.09
CA GLN A 80 -14.90 -26.64 4.82
C GLN A 80 -15.87 -26.79 3.67
N TYR A 81 -15.45 -27.53 2.65
CA TYR A 81 -16.35 -27.93 1.57
C TYR A 81 -17.08 -29.21 1.97
N ALA A 82 -18.39 -29.25 1.68
CA ALA A 82 -19.23 -30.38 1.99
C ALA A 82 -18.66 -31.66 1.36
N LYS A 83 -18.59 -32.72 2.16
CA LYS A 83 -18.20 -34.06 1.72
C LYS A 83 -19.33 -34.63 0.86
N ARG A 84 -19.03 -35.20 -0.30
CA ARG A 84 -20.01 -35.97 -1.06
C ARG A 84 -19.85 -37.43 -0.67
N VAL A 85 -20.86 -37.98 0.00
CA VAL A 85 -20.92 -39.43 0.25
C VAL A 85 -21.44 -40.09 -1.02
N VAL A 86 -20.64 -40.94 -1.65
CA VAL A 86 -21.07 -41.78 -2.77
C VAL A 86 -20.86 -43.24 -2.37
N GLY A 87 -21.95 -43.96 -2.11
CA GLY A 87 -21.90 -45.33 -1.57
C GLY A 87 -21.41 -45.40 -0.12
N ARG A 88 -20.50 -46.34 0.19
CA ARG A 88 -19.85 -46.49 1.52
C ARG A 88 -18.55 -45.70 1.67
N LYS A 89 -18.10 -44.98 0.62
CA LYS A 89 -16.83 -44.25 0.62
C LYS A 89 -17.09 -42.74 0.73
N LEU A 90 -16.42 -42.12 1.69
CA LEU A 90 -16.38 -40.68 1.87
C LEU A 90 -15.42 -40.08 0.83
N TYR A 91 -15.96 -39.31 -0.12
CA TYR A 91 -15.15 -38.51 -1.05
C TYR A 91 -15.19 -37.04 -0.63
N GLY A 92 -14.01 -36.45 -0.47
CA GLY A 92 -13.86 -35.02 -0.19
C GLY A 92 -13.98 -34.63 1.27
N GLY A 93 -13.96 -33.31 1.49
CA GLY A 93 -13.86 -32.64 2.80
C GLY A 93 -12.45 -32.23 3.17
N GLN A 94 -11.73 -31.70 2.20
CA GLN A 94 -10.51 -30.97 2.48
C GLN A 94 -10.90 -29.63 3.14
N SER A 95 -10.33 -29.36 4.31
CA SER A 95 -10.32 -28.01 4.86
C SER A 95 -9.42 -27.15 3.97
N THR A 96 -9.99 -26.10 3.40
CA THR A 96 -9.21 -25.07 2.72
C THR A 96 -9.30 -23.78 3.53
N ASN A 97 -8.44 -22.83 3.20
CA ASN A 97 -8.47 -21.52 3.84
C ASN A 97 -8.67 -20.47 2.76
N ILE A 98 -9.50 -19.47 3.04
CA ILE A 98 -9.57 -18.26 2.23
C ILE A 98 -8.60 -17.25 2.84
N PRO A 99 -7.52 -16.89 2.15
CA PRO A 99 -6.59 -15.87 2.62
C PRO A 99 -7.22 -14.47 2.45
N LEU A 100 -7.30 -13.72 3.54
CA LEU A 100 -7.65 -12.30 3.54
C LEU A 100 -6.40 -11.48 3.83
N LYS A 101 -5.86 -10.77 2.85
CA LYS A 101 -4.68 -9.92 3.04
C LYS A 101 -4.97 -8.77 4.02
N VAL A 102 -3.96 -8.36 4.79
CA VAL A 102 -4.10 -7.25 5.75
C VAL A 102 -4.38 -5.93 5.05
N ASN A 103 -3.71 -5.70 3.92
CA ASN A 103 -3.98 -4.57 3.04
C ASN A 103 -4.47 -5.06 1.67
N MET A 104 -5.78 -5.27 1.56
CA MET A 104 -6.39 -5.63 0.27
C MET A 104 -6.39 -4.46 -0.71
N ALA A 105 -6.37 -3.24 -0.19
CA ALA A 105 -6.50 -2.04 -0.98
C ALA A 105 -5.24 -1.68 -1.78
N GLY A 106 -4.12 -2.33 -1.48
CA GLY A 106 -2.84 -2.07 -2.15
C GLY A 106 -2.40 -0.63 -1.96
N VAL A 107 -2.02 0.01 -3.06
CA VAL A 107 -1.42 1.37 -3.09
C VAL A 107 -2.43 2.45 -3.41
N ILE A 108 -3.55 2.06 -4.00
CA ILE A 108 -4.52 2.96 -4.62
C ILE A 108 -5.05 4.00 -3.61
N PRO A 109 -5.39 3.64 -2.35
CA PRO A 109 -5.79 4.64 -1.36
C PRO A 109 -4.75 5.73 -1.10
N ILE A 110 -3.46 5.36 -1.08
CA ILE A 110 -2.35 6.29 -0.82
C ILE A 110 -2.24 7.28 -1.98
N ILE A 111 -2.36 6.78 -3.21
CA ILE A 111 -2.31 7.60 -4.42
C ILE A 111 -3.47 8.60 -4.44
N PHE A 112 -4.71 8.14 -4.19
CA PHE A 112 -5.87 9.02 -4.15
C PHE A 112 -5.75 10.09 -3.05
N ALA A 113 -5.27 9.72 -1.87
CA ALA A 113 -5.04 10.68 -0.80
C ALA A 113 -4.01 11.75 -1.21
N MET A 114 -2.91 11.35 -1.84
CA MET A 114 -1.87 12.28 -2.31
C MET A 114 -2.37 13.19 -3.44
N SER A 115 -3.09 12.65 -4.42
CA SER A 115 -3.70 13.43 -5.49
C SER A 115 -4.68 14.46 -4.94
N PHE A 116 -5.49 14.10 -3.93
CA PHE A 116 -6.40 15.02 -3.26
C PHE A 116 -5.65 16.13 -2.52
N MET A 117 -4.56 15.81 -1.80
CA MET A 117 -3.75 16.80 -1.09
C MET A 117 -3.02 17.76 -2.03
N MET A 118 -2.56 17.28 -3.19
CA MET A 118 -1.84 18.09 -4.19
C MET A 118 -2.76 18.94 -5.06
N PHE A 119 -4.06 18.63 -5.11
CA PHE A 119 -5.01 19.30 -6.00
C PHE A 119 -5.12 20.82 -5.71
N PRO A 120 -5.33 21.28 -4.46
CA PRO A 120 -5.42 22.72 -4.16
C PRO A 120 -4.12 23.48 -4.43
N SER A 121 -2.97 22.91 -4.07
CA SER A 121 -1.67 23.55 -4.32
C SER A 121 -1.39 23.71 -5.81
N THR A 122 -1.85 22.75 -6.62
CA THR A 122 -1.70 22.80 -8.08
C THR A 122 -2.53 23.94 -8.68
N ILE A 123 -3.80 24.10 -8.28
CA ILE A 123 -4.66 25.20 -8.73
C ILE A 123 -4.05 26.56 -8.38
N ILE A 124 -3.54 26.71 -7.16
CA ILE A 124 -2.92 27.96 -6.70
C ILE A 124 -1.64 28.26 -7.48
N GLY A 125 -0.86 27.22 -7.80
CA GLY A 125 0.32 27.35 -8.66
C GLY A 125 -0.01 27.86 -10.06
N PHE A 126 -1.18 27.51 -10.61
CA PHE A 126 -1.63 28.00 -11.92
C PHE A 126 -2.29 29.38 -11.89
N VAL A 127 -3.03 29.71 -10.82
CA VAL A 127 -3.87 30.93 -10.76
C VAL A 127 -3.16 32.13 -10.13
N GLY A 128 -2.09 31.95 -9.33
CA GLY A 128 -1.52 33.07 -8.57
C GLY A 128 -0.12 32.88 -7.98
N ALA A 129 0.84 32.42 -8.78
CA ALA A 129 2.23 32.18 -8.34
C ALA A 129 2.93 33.42 -7.71
N SER A 130 2.49 34.65 -8.01
CA SER A 130 3.05 35.91 -7.48
C SER A 130 2.11 36.72 -6.57
N SER A 131 0.98 36.16 -6.14
CA SER A 131 0.00 36.91 -5.34
C SER A 131 0.32 36.81 -3.84
N GLU A 132 0.45 37.95 -3.15
CA GLU A 132 0.73 38.01 -1.69
C GLU A 132 -0.44 37.57 -0.80
N ASN A 133 -1.52 37.07 -1.39
CA ASN A 133 -2.70 36.64 -0.68
C ASN A 133 -2.37 35.58 0.39
N ARG A 134 -2.89 35.80 1.60
CA ARG A 134 -2.68 34.94 2.78
C ARG A 134 -3.04 33.47 2.55
N ILE A 135 -3.98 33.23 1.62
CA ILE A 135 -4.42 31.90 1.17
C ILE A 135 -3.33 31.23 0.33
N VAL A 136 -2.70 31.95 -0.61
CA VAL A 136 -1.60 31.43 -1.44
C VAL A 136 -0.40 31.07 -0.56
N LYS A 137 -0.01 31.97 0.35
CA LYS A 137 1.06 31.71 1.35
C LYS A 137 0.72 30.56 2.30
N PHE A 138 -0.56 30.34 2.61
CA PHE A 138 -0.99 29.21 3.43
C PHE A 138 -0.76 27.89 2.68
N PHE A 139 -1.22 27.76 1.44
CA PHE A 139 -1.08 26.52 0.67
C PHE A 139 0.35 26.23 0.21
N THR A 140 1.19 27.24 -0.01
CA THR A 140 2.61 27.04 -0.33
C THR A 140 3.45 26.64 0.89
N SER A 141 3.12 27.13 2.08
CA SER A 141 3.78 26.73 3.35
C SER A 141 3.15 25.50 4.02
N TRP A 142 2.02 25.00 3.49
CA TRP A 142 1.27 23.92 4.11
C TRP A 142 1.99 22.56 4.11
N PRO A 143 2.72 22.15 3.04
CA PRO A 143 3.41 20.86 3.02
C PRO A 143 4.39 20.65 4.18
N ASP A 144 4.99 21.73 4.68
CA ASP A 144 5.94 21.69 5.80
C ASP A 144 5.28 21.68 7.17
N LYS A 145 3.96 21.90 7.27
CA LYS A 145 3.25 21.91 8.56
C LYS A 145 2.91 20.49 9.01
N ILE A 146 2.89 20.29 10.33
CA ILE A 146 2.43 19.01 10.93
C ILE A 146 0.97 18.74 10.54
N SER A 147 0.16 19.80 10.36
CA SER A 147 -1.22 19.69 9.90
C SER A 147 -1.35 18.96 8.56
N PHE A 148 -0.42 19.13 7.62
CA PHE A 148 -0.44 18.40 6.36
C PHE A 148 -0.24 16.90 6.56
N SER A 149 0.69 16.50 7.43
CA SER A 149 0.93 15.09 7.76
C SER A 149 -0.25 14.45 8.49
N VAL A 150 -0.91 15.17 9.39
CA VAL A 150 -2.10 14.66 10.10
C VAL A 150 -3.28 14.50 9.14
N ILE A 151 -3.52 15.49 8.28
CA ILE A 151 -4.62 15.44 7.31
C ILE A 151 -4.37 14.36 6.27
N SER A 152 -3.14 14.21 5.76
CA SER A 152 -2.82 13.14 4.81
C SER A 152 -2.94 11.75 5.42
N ALA A 153 -2.54 11.56 6.68
CA ALA A 153 -2.77 10.31 7.41
C ALA A 153 -4.26 9.99 7.55
N LEU A 154 -5.08 10.97 7.93
CA LEU A 154 -6.52 10.79 8.08
C LEU A 154 -7.18 10.48 6.73
N LEU A 155 -6.77 11.15 5.67
CA LEU A 155 -7.25 10.89 4.32
C LEU A 155 -6.89 9.49 3.83
N VAL A 156 -5.66 9.04 4.08
CA VAL A 156 -5.22 7.67 3.76
C VAL A 156 -6.07 6.65 4.51
N MET A 157 -6.36 6.86 5.79
CA MET A 157 -7.24 5.97 6.53
C MET A 157 -8.63 5.90 5.89
N ILE A 158 -9.26 7.04 5.61
CA ILE A 158 -10.59 7.11 4.98
C ILE A 158 -10.58 6.38 3.63
N PHE A 159 -9.63 6.68 2.76
CA PHE A 159 -9.55 6.05 1.44
C PHE A 159 -9.27 4.55 1.55
N THR A 160 -8.51 4.10 2.55
CA THR A 160 -8.23 2.67 2.76
C THR A 160 -9.51 1.92 3.15
N PHE A 161 -10.33 2.50 4.04
CA PHE A 161 -11.65 1.96 4.36
C PHE A 161 -12.58 1.95 3.16
N PHE A 162 -12.71 3.09 2.49
CA PHE A 162 -13.57 3.24 1.33
C PHE A 162 -13.23 2.22 0.24
N TYR A 163 -11.95 2.12 -0.12
CA TYR A 163 -11.51 1.21 -1.17
C TYR A 163 -11.67 -0.27 -0.79
N THR A 164 -11.40 -0.63 0.48
CA THR A 164 -11.59 -2.02 0.93
C THR A 164 -13.05 -2.45 0.85
N VAL A 165 -14.00 -1.58 1.21
CA VAL A 165 -15.44 -1.88 1.13
C VAL A 165 -15.90 -1.99 -0.32
N VAL A 166 -15.41 -1.11 -1.20
CA VAL A 166 -15.78 -1.13 -2.63
C VAL A 166 -15.24 -2.36 -3.33
N GLN A 167 -13.99 -2.75 -3.07
CA GLN A 167 -13.36 -3.87 -3.75
C GLN A 167 -13.82 -5.24 -3.21
N PHE A 168 -14.12 -5.32 -1.92
CA PHE A 168 -14.39 -6.59 -1.26
C PHE A 168 -15.83 -6.66 -0.75
N ASN A 169 -16.71 -7.24 -1.57
CA ASN A 169 -18.10 -7.45 -1.20
C ASN A 169 -18.26 -8.75 -0.36
N PRO A 170 -18.51 -8.67 0.96
CA PRO A 170 -18.60 -9.84 1.83
C PRO A 170 -19.82 -10.72 1.51
N ILE A 171 -20.88 -10.10 0.98
CA ILE A 171 -22.11 -10.77 0.60
C ILE A 171 -21.83 -11.68 -0.60
N GLU A 172 -21.18 -11.16 -1.63
CA GLU A 172 -20.80 -11.95 -2.81
C GLU A 172 -19.84 -13.08 -2.46
N LEU A 173 -18.84 -12.82 -1.61
CA LEU A 173 -17.93 -13.87 -1.17
C LEU A 173 -18.67 -14.99 -0.43
N SER A 174 -19.59 -14.64 0.48
CA SER A 174 -20.38 -15.63 1.21
C SER A 174 -21.28 -16.45 0.27
N ASN A 175 -21.86 -15.81 -0.75
CA ASN A 175 -22.67 -16.47 -1.76
C ASN A 175 -21.82 -17.41 -2.64
N ASN A 176 -20.59 -17.00 -2.99
CA ASN A 176 -19.65 -17.84 -3.73
C ASN A 176 -19.20 -19.07 -2.92
N ILE A 177 -18.96 -18.91 -1.61
CA ILE A 177 -18.67 -20.02 -0.70
C ILE A 177 -19.86 -20.98 -0.66
N LYS A 178 -21.07 -20.46 -0.47
CA LYS A 178 -22.32 -21.25 -0.45
C LYS A 178 -22.56 -21.98 -1.76
N LYS A 179 -22.38 -21.33 -2.92
CA LYS A 179 -22.53 -21.94 -4.26
C LYS A 179 -21.54 -23.08 -4.49
N LYS A 180 -20.32 -22.97 -3.95
CA LYS A 180 -19.31 -24.05 -4.00
C LYS A 180 -19.52 -25.15 -2.94
N GLY A 181 -20.64 -25.13 -2.20
CA GLY A 181 -20.91 -26.10 -1.13
C GLY A 181 -19.98 -25.95 0.08
N GLY A 182 -19.34 -24.79 0.23
CA GLY A 182 -18.47 -24.47 1.36
C GLY A 182 -19.24 -23.84 2.52
N PHE A 183 -18.72 -24.00 3.73
CA PHE A 183 -19.18 -23.28 4.92
C PHE A 183 -18.03 -23.02 5.88
N ILE A 184 -18.16 -21.98 6.69
CA ILE A 184 -17.21 -21.69 7.77
C ILE A 184 -17.65 -22.51 8.99
N PRO A 185 -16.77 -23.34 9.58
CA PRO A 185 -17.10 -24.12 10.78
C PRO A 185 -17.64 -23.21 11.90
N GLY A 186 -18.78 -23.59 12.48
CA GLY A 186 -19.43 -22.84 13.56
C GLY A 186 -20.36 -21.69 13.12
N ILE A 187 -20.46 -21.39 11.81
CA ILE A 187 -21.31 -20.30 11.31
C ILE A 187 -22.28 -20.83 10.26
N ARG A 188 -23.56 -20.50 10.39
CA ARG A 188 -24.59 -20.91 9.43
C ARG A 188 -24.37 -20.23 8.06
N PRO A 189 -24.43 -20.96 6.94
CA PRO A 189 -24.27 -20.39 5.60
C PRO A 189 -25.30 -19.30 5.27
N GLY A 190 -24.86 -18.23 4.62
CA GLY A 190 -25.70 -17.09 4.22
C GLY A 190 -25.35 -15.82 4.99
N LYS A 191 -26.36 -15.07 5.45
CA LYS A 191 -26.18 -13.78 6.12
C LYS A 191 -25.23 -13.82 7.34
N PRO A 192 -25.26 -14.83 8.22
CA PRO A 192 -24.30 -14.93 9.32
C PRO A 192 -22.84 -15.09 8.85
N THR A 193 -22.63 -15.72 7.69
CA THR A 193 -21.31 -15.86 7.08
C THR A 193 -20.81 -14.53 6.52
N SER A 194 -21.67 -13.76 5.83
CA SER A 194 -21.30 -12.43 5.34
C SER A 194 -21.01 -11.47 6.50
N ASP A 195 -21.80 -11.49 7.57
CA ASP A 195 -21.62 -10.62 8.73
C ASP A 195 -20.30 -10.92 9.46
N TYR A 196 -19.96 -12.20 9.58
CA TYR A 196 -18.66 -12.61 10.12
C TYR A 196 -17.51 -12.11 9.27
N ILE A 197 -17.55 -12.34 7.94
CA ILE A 197 -16.52 -11.87 7.02
C ILE A 197 -16.39 -10.33 7.09
N SER A 198 -17.51 -9.59 7.09
CA SER A 198 -17.53 -8.13 7.24
C SER A 198 -16.85 -7.68 8.53
N SER A 199 -17.16 -8.33 9.66
CA SER A 199 -16.55 -7.99 10.96
C SER A 199 -15.05 -8.25 10.99
N VAL A 200 -14.61 -9.33 10.34
CA VAL A 200 -13.21 -9.71 10.20
C VAL A 200 -12.48 -8.70 9.32
N LEU A 201 -13.04 -8.37 8.17
CA LEU A 201 -12.51 -7.36 7.26
C LEU A 201 -12.32 -6.02 7.95
N ASN A 202 -13.37 -5.51 8.60
CA ASN A 202 -13.31 -4.21 9.26
C ASN A 202 -12.17 -4.15 10.29
N ARG A 203 -12.01 -5.20 11.13
CA ARG A 203 -10.91 -5.28 12.10
C ARG A 203 -9.53 -5.30 11.45
N ILE A 204 -9.37 -6.05 10.37
CA ILE A 204 -8.11 -6.11 9.63
C ILE A 204 -7.81 -4.74 9.00
N THR A 205 -8.79 -4.12 8.36
CA THR A 205 -8.66 -2.82 7.70
C THR A 205 -8.28 -1.71 8.68
N TRP A 206 -8.77 -1.74 9.92
CA TRP A 206 -8.32 -0.83 10.97
C TRP A 206 -6.81 -0.90 11.20
N PHE A 207 -6.26 -2.11 11.35
CA PHE A 207 -4.81 -2.29 11.50
C PHE A 207 -4.05 -1.85 10.25
N GLY A 208 -4.52 -2.22 9.06
CA GLY A 208 -3.90 -1.83 7.78
C GLY A 208 -3.89 -0.30 7.57
N ALA A 209 -5.02 0.36 7.80
CA ALA A 209 -5.18 1.80 7.64
C ALA A 209 -4.27 2.60 8.60
N ILE A 210 -4.22 2.20 9.88
CA ILE A 210 -3.33 2.83 10.88
C ILE A 210 -1.87 2.63 10.49
N PHE A 211 -1.50 1.41 10.09
CA PHE A 211 -0.13 1.12 9.66
C PHE A 211 0.29 1.98 8.47
N LEU A 212 -0.52 2.06 7.42
CA LEU A 212 -0.24 2.89 6.25
C LEU A 212 -0.12 4.38 6.61
N ALA A 213 -0.99 4.87 7.49
CA ALA A 213 -0.95 6.24 7.97
C ALA A 213 0.33 6.54 8.77
N VAL A 214 0.74 5.64 9.66
CA VAL A 214 1.98 5.78 10.45
C VAL A 214 3.19 5.77 9.53
N VAL A 215 3.31 4.81 8.62
CA VAL A 215 4.47 4.72 7.72
C VAL A 215 4.54 5.92 6.79
N LEU A 216 3.41 6.52 6.42
CA LEU A 216 3.40 7.73 5.62
C LEU A 216 3.96 8.95 6.37
N VAL A 217 3.56 9.13 7.64
CA VAL A 217 3.93 10.29 8.46
C VAL A 217 5.34 10.14 9.06
N PHE A 218 5.78 8.91 9.29
CA PHE A 218 7.01 8.66 10.01
C PHE A 218 8.26 9.32 9.36
N PRO A 219 8.45 9.27 8.03
CA PRO A 219 9.60 9.92 7.39
C PRO A 219 9.53 11.44 7.36
N THR A 220 8.32 12.02 7.26
CA THR A 220 8.16 13.49 7.34
C THR A 220 8.44 13.99 8.74
N LEU A 221 8.13 13.20 9.78
CA LEU A 221 8.42 13.52 11.16
C LEU A 221 9.93 13.46 11.45
N ILE A 222 10.59 12.40 10.99
CA ILE A 222 12.05 12.25 11.12
C ILE A 222 12.77 13.38 10.40
N GLY A 223 12.39 13.70 9.16
CA GLY A 223 13.01 14.78 8.39
C GLY A 223 12.97 16.14 9.10
N LYS A 224 11.89 16.42 9.85
CA LYS A 224 11.75 17.64 10.65
C LYS A 224 12.63 17.64 11.90
N ILE A 225 12.78 16.49 12.57
CA ILE A 225 13.61 16.36 13.77
C ILE A 225 15.10 16.42 13.40
N THR A 226 15.50 15.78 12.29
CA THR A 226 16.90 15.70 11.87
C THR A 226 17.37 16.92 11.05
N GLY A 227 16.45 17.81 10.64
CA GLY A 227 16.77 19.00 9.84
C GLY A 227 17.25 18.69 8.41
N ILE A 228 17.10 17.45 7.95
CA ILE A 228 17.54 17.01 6.62
C ILE A 228 16.38 17.18 5.65
N SER A 229 16.29 18.37 5.07
CA SER A 229 15.36 18.69 4.00
C SER A 229 15.76 17.95 2.72
N GLY A 230 15.06 16.85 2.42
CA GLY A 230 15.42 15.97 1.28
C GLY A 230 14.94 14.53 1.44
N VAL A 231 14.57 14.13 2.65
CA VAL A 231 14.03 12.79 2.99
C VAL A 231 12.60 12.57 2.44
N TRP A 232 12.05 13.52 1.66
CA TRP A 232 10.80 13.37 0.90
C TRP A 232 10.79 12.12 0.00
N PHE A 233 11.97 11.69 -0.46
CA PHE A 233 12.14 10.46 -1.23
C PHE A 233 11.84 9.19 -0.40
N ALA A 234 11.92 9.24 0.94
CA ALA A 234 11.85 8.07 1.81
C ALA A 234 10.43 7.69 2.30
N GLY A 235 9.44 8.58 2.16
CA GLY A 235 8.10 8.35 2.72
C GLY A 235 7.09 7.80 1.72
N SER A 236 6.28 8.69 1.16
CA SER A 236 5.20 8.33 0.23
C SER A 236 5.72 7.65 -1.03
N GLY A 237 6.87 8.09 -1.55
CA GLY A 237 7.50 7.50 -2.74
C GLY A 237 7.89 6.03 -2.53
N VAL A 238 8.53 5.72 -1.40
CA VAL A 238 8.95 4.34 -1.08
C VAL A 238 7.75 3.43 -0.90
N LEU A 239 6.73 3.89 -0.18
CA LEU A 239 5.50 3.13 0.03
C LEU A 239 4.86 2.74 -1.30
N ILE A 240 4.76 3.69 -2.23
CA ILE A 240 4.19 3.44 -3.55
C ILE A 240 5.10 2.49 -4.34
N LEU A 241 6.42 2.73 -4.31
CA LEU A 241 7.41 1.94 -5.03
C LEU A 241 7.39 0.47 -4.61
N VAL A 242 7.49 0.19 -3.30
CA VAL A 242 7.53 -1.18 -2.76
C VAL A 242 6.26 -1.94 -3.12
N ASN A 243 5.10 -1.31 -2.94
CA ASN A 243 3.85 -2.00 -3.18
C ASN A 243 3.59 -2.24 -4.68
N VAL A 244 3.90 -1.28 -5.56
CA VAL A 244 3.77 -1.50 -7.02
C VAL A 244 4.76 -2.56 -7.49
N ALA A 245 5.98 -2.59 -6.94
CA ALA A 245 6.95 -3.63 -7.24
C ALA A 245 6.44 -5.02 -6.81
N LEU A 246 5.88 -5.15 -5.60
CA LEU A 246 5.28 -6.40 -5.11
C LEU A 246 4.08 -6.83 -5.96
N GLU A 247 3.25 -5.90 -6.41
CA GLU A 247 2.10 -6.18 -7.27
C GLU A 247 2.58 -6.71 -8.64
N LEU A 248 3.59 -6.08 -9.23
CA LEU A 248 4.16 -6.48 -10.52
C LEU A 248 4.80 -7.87 -10.44
N VAL A 249 5.56 -8.16 -9.37
CA VAL A 249 6.14 -9.50 -9.15
C VAL A 249 5.04 -10.55 -9.01
N LYS A 250 4.00 -10.29 -8.22
CA LYS A 250 2.88 -11.22 -8.05
C LYS A 250 2.11 -11.47 -9.35
N GLN A 251 1.92 -10.44 -10.17
CA GLN A 251 1.28 -10.56 -11.48
C GLN A 251 2.15 -11.36 -12.46
N LEU A 252 3.46 -11.12 -12.48
CA LEU A 252 4.42 -11.91 -13.26
C LEU A 252 4.40 -13.38 -12.85
N GLU A 253 4.49 -13.67 -11.55
CA GLU A 253 4.40 -15.04 -11.04
C GLU A 253 3.09 -15.71 -11.44
N SER A 254 1.95 -15.01 -11.30
CA SER A 254 0.66 -15.55 -11.70
C SER A 254 0.59 -15.88 -13.19
N GLN A 255 1.16 -15.04 -14.06
CA GLN A 255 1.20 -15.32 -15.50
C GLN A 255 2.17 -16.47 -15.83
N MET A 256 3.33 -16.53 -15.17
CA MET A 256 4.27 -17.65 -15.34
C MET A 256 3.67 -18.98 -14.86
N LEU A 257 2.92 -18.98 -13.76
CA LEU A 257 2.22 -20.17 -13.25
C LEU A 257 1.16 -20.64 -14.25
N MET A 258 0.39 -19.73 -14.84
CA MET A 258 -0.57 -20.09 -15.90
C MET A 258 0.12 -20.64 -17.15
N ARG A 259 1.32 -20.15 -17.49
CA ARG A 259 2.11 -20.65 -18.63
C ARG A 259 2.75 -22.03 -18.35
N HIS A 260 3.14 -22.29 -17.11
CA HIS A 260 3.69 -23.59 -16.68
C HIS A 260 2.60 -24.60 -16.29
N TYR A 261 1.33 -24.20 -16.27
CA TYR A 261 0.17 -25.08 -16.40
C TYR A 261 0.14 -25.66 -17.82
N LYS A 262 1.19 -26.39 -18.22
CA LYS A 262 1.07 -27.37 -19.30
C LYS A 262 -0.04 -28.34 -18.89
N GLY A 263 -0.96 -28.59 -19.82
CA GLY A 263 -2.17 -29.36 -19.59
C GLY A 263 -1.86 -30.66 -18.86
N PHE A 264 -2.63 -30.95 -17.83
CA PHE A 264 -2.67 -32.28 -17.21
C PHE A 264 -3.32 -33.32 -18.16
N LEU A 265 -3.50 -32.98 -19.44
CA LEU A 265 -4.21 -33.72 -20.49
C LEU A 265 -3.45 -33.74 -21.83
N ASP A 266 -2.14 -33.46 -21.84
CA ASP A 266 -1.24 -33.86 -22.93
C ASP A 266 -0.16 -34.80 -22.38
#